data_AF-A0A835ZA98-F1
#
_entry.id   AF-A0A835ZA98-F1
#
_cell.length_a   1.000
_cell.length_b   1.000
_cell.length_c   1.000
_cell.angle_alpha   90.00
_cell.angle_beta   90.00
_cell.angle_gamma   90.00
#
_symmetry.space_group_name_H-M   'P 1'
#
loop_
_entity.id
_entity.type
_entity.pdbx_description
1 polymer ?
#
loop_
_entity_poly.entity_id
_entity_poly.type
_entity_poly.pdbx_seq_one_letter_code
_entity_poly.pdbx_strand_id
1 'polypeptide(L)' 'MSSDCKEHARALLACMQESKCMQGGGKLRECLKTDEVHQCELQRRSYFECRRGQLDMRTRIRGPRSY' A
#
# COMPACT_ATOMS: atom_id res chain seq x y z
N MET A 1 6.09 14.71 -10.32
CA MET A 1 5.54 13.47 -9.73
C MET A 1 6.67 12.64 -9.14
N SER A 2 7.23 13.11 -8.02
CA SER A 2 8.40 12.52 -7.38
C SER A 2 8.02 11.26 -6.63
N SER A 3 8.36 10.09 -7.20
CA SER A 3 8.86 8.83 -6.60
C SER A 3 8.53 8.42 -5.14
N ASP A 4 7.49 8.96 -4.51
CA ASP A 4 7.18 8.71 -3.11
C ASP A 4 5.88 7.90 -3.05
N CYS A 5 5.96 6.67 -2.53
CA CYS A 5 4.79 5.81 -2.28
C CYS A 5 3.81 6.37 -1.21
N LYS A 6 3.90 7.66 -0.87
CA LYS A 6 3.07 8.36 0.10
C LYS A 6 1.60 8.38 -0.32
N GLU A 7 1.32 8.56 -1.62
CA GLU A 7 -0.06 8.55 -2.12
C GLU A 7 -0.70 7.16 -1.99
N HIS A 8 -0.01 6.11 -2.43
CA HIS A 8 -0.47 4.73 -2.23
C HIS A 8 -0.57 4.36 -0.74
N ALA A 9 0.33 4.87 0.11
CA ALA A 9 0.27 4.66 1.55
C ALA A 9 -0.98 5.33 2.17
N ARG A 10 -1.32 6.55 1.74
CA ARG A 10 -2.54 7.26 2.17
C ARG A 10 -3.79 6.53 1.70
N ALA A 11 -3.82 6.04 0.47
CA ALA A 11 -4.95 5.26 -0.05
C ALA A 11 -5.17 3.96 0.74
N LEU A 12 -4.08 3.24 1.07
CA LEU A 12 -4.15 2.05 1.91
C LEU A 12 -4.62 2.39 3.34
N LEU A 13 -4.11 3.48 3.92
CA LEU A 13 -4.52 3.96 5.23
C LEU A 13 -6.02 4.30 5.28
N ALA A 14 -6.51 5.05 4.28
CA ALA A 14 -7.91 5.43 4.19
C ALA A 14 -8.83 4.19 4.12
N CYS A 15 -8.48 3.20 3.30
CA CYS A 15 -9.22 1.94 3.23
C CYS A 15 -9.20 1.19 4.57
N MET A 16 -8.03 1.10 5.21
CA MET A 16 -7.91 0.39 6.49
C MET A 16 -8.61 1.12 7.64
N GLN A 17 -8.82 2.45 7.58
CA GLN A 17 -9.57 3.17 8.62
C GLN A 17 -11.02 2.70 8.77
N GLU A 18 -11.60 2.14 7.71
CA GLU A 18 -12.96 1.56 7.74
C GLU A 18 -13.00 0.16 8.37
N SER A 19 -11.84 -0.51 8.50
CA SER A 19 -11.74 -1.85 9.10
C SER A 19 -11.94 -1.83 10.62
N LYS A 20 -12.49 -2.92 11.17
CA LYS A 20 -12.78 -3.02 12.61
C LYS A 20 -11.50 -2.99 13.45
N CYS A 21 -10.41 -3.55 12.96
CA CYS A 21 -9.13 -3.54 13.66
C CYS A 21 -8.59 -2.11 13.90
N MET A 22 -8.68 -1.23 12.89
CA MET A 22 -8.23 0.16 13.03
C MET A 22 -9.19 0.98 13.92
N GLN A 23 -10.49 0.71 13.85
CA GLN A 23 -11.48 1.32 14.75
C GLN A 23 -11.25 0.93 16.22
N GLY A 24 -10.73 -0.28 16.47
CA GLY A 24 -10.31 -0.73 17.80
C GLY A 24 -9.02 -0.10 18.34
N GLY A 25 -8.42 0.86 17.61
CA GLY A 25 -7.17 1.51 18.02
C GLY A 25 -5.91 0.69 17.73
N GLY A 26 -6.03 -0.39 16.95
CA GLY A 26 -4.90 -1.20 16.51
C GLY A 26 -3.93 -0.43 15.61
N LYS A 27 -2.65 -0.79 15.63
CA LYS A 27 -1.68 -0.21 14.69
C LYS A 27 -1.90 -0.80 13.29
N LEU A 28 -1.71 0.01 12.25
CA LEU A 28 -1.84 -0.44 10.86
C LEU A 28 -1.07 -1.74 10.56
N ARG A 29 0.16 -1.89 11.09
CA ARG A 29 0.97 -3.10 10.88
C ARG A 29 0.38 -4.36 11.50
N GLU A 30 -0.37 -4.23 12.59
CA GLU A 30 -1.06 -5.33 13.26
C GLU A 30 -2.34 -5.66 12.50
N CYS A 31 -3.10 -4.63 12.10
CA CYS A 31 -4.29 -4.79 11.29
C CYS A 31 -4.00 -5.33 9.88
N LEU A 32 -2.80 -5.09 9.34
CA LEU A 32 -2.39 -5.69 8.06
C LEU A 32 -2.14 -7.21 8.13
N LYS A 33 -2.20 -7.82 9.31
CA LYS A 33 -2.08 -9.27 9.51
C LYS A 33 -3.44 -9.97 9.68
N THR A 34 -4.53 -9.23 9.78
CA THR A 34 -5.87 -9.79 9.91
C THR A 34 -6.49 -10.04 8.53
N ASP A 35 -7.53 -10.86 8.47
CA ASP A 35 -8.26 -11.15 7.23
C ASP A 35 -9.03 -9.92 6.69
N GLU A 36 -9.16 -8.86 7.47
CA GLU A 36 -9.85 -7.62 7.06
C GLU A 36 -9.12 -6.90 5.91
N VAL A 37 -7.85 -7.23 5.70
CA VAL A 37 -7.02 -6.70 4.61
C VAL A 37 -7.53 -7.12 3.24
N HIS A 38 -8.31 -8.20 3.14
CA HIS A 38 -8.91 -8.66 1.89
C HIS A 38 -9.76 -7.57 1.22
N GLN A 39 -10.40 -6.70 2.02
CA GLN A 39 -11.20 -5.58 1.51
C GLN A 39 -10.34 -4.47 0.88
N CYS A 40 -9.07 -4.38 1.25
CA CYS A 40 -8.11 -3.38 0.79
C CYS A 40 -7.01 -3.97 -0.09
N GLU A 41 -7.24 -5.12 -0.73
CA GLU A 41 -6.25 -5.84 -1.53
C GLU A 41 -5.69 -4.99 -2.68
N LEU A 42 -6.54 -4.21 -3.35
CA LEU A 42 -6.12 -3.36 -4.47
C LEU A 42 -5.12 -2.28 -4.00
N GLN A 43 -5.45 -1.57 -2.91
CA GLN A 43 -4.63 -0.52 -2.31
C GLN A 43 -3.34 -1.13 -1.75
N ARG A 44 -3.42 -2.31 -1.13
CA ARG A 44 -2.25 -3.04 -0.64
C ARG A 44 -1.31 -3.42 -1.77
N ARG A 45 -1.86 -3.93 -2.87
CA ARG A 45 -1.09 -4.31 -4.06
C ARG A 45 -0.43 -3.11 -4.70
N SER A 46 -1.15 -2.00 -4.90
CA SER A 46 -0.58 -0.78 -5.47
C SER A 46 0.56 -0.20 -4.61
N TYR A 47 0.39 -0.18 -3.28
CA TYR A 47 1.46 0.23 -2.36
C TYR A 47 2.66 -0.72 -2.42
N PHE A 48 2.42 -2.03 -2.49
CA PHE A 48 3.47 -3.03 -2.62
C PHE A 48 4.24 -2.89 -3.94
N GLU A 49 3.54 -2.72 -5.06
CA GLU A 49 4.14 -2.51 -6.38
C GLU A 49 4.96 -1.22 -6.42
N CYS A 50 4.47 -0.14 -5.80
CA CYS A 50 5.25 1.09 -5.66
C CYS A 50 6.55 0.86 -4.86
N ARG A 51 6.46 0.23 -3.68
CA ARG A 51 7.64 -0.04 -2.83
C ARG A 51 8.62 -0.99 -3.50
N ARG A 52 8.11 -2.00 -4.20
CA ARG A 52 8.92 -2.91 -5.02
C ARG A 52 9.62 -2.15 -6.14
N GLY A 53 8.92 -1.23 -6.80
CA GLY A 53 9.47 -0.40 -7.87
C GLY A 53 10.59 0.55 -7.42
N GLN A 54 10.57 0.98 -6.16
CA GLN A 54 11.65 1.76 -5.53
C GLN A 54 12.92 0.92 -5.28
N LEU A 55 12.76 -0.38 -5.01
CA LEU A 55 13.88 -1.31 -4.73
C LEU A 55 14.43 -1.96 -6.00
N ASP A 56 13.58 -2.22 -6.99
CA ASP A 56 13.96 -2.81 -8.25
C ASP A 56 14.66 -1.77 -9.13
N MET A 57 15.97 -1.97 -9.34
CA MET A 57 16.80 -1.07 -10.14
C MET A 57 16.29 -0.94 -11.58
N ARG A 58 15.63 -1.98 -12.11
CA ARG A 58 15.09 -1.96 -13.48
C ARG A 58 13.97 -0.95 -13.62
N THR A 59 13.02 -0.94 -12.68
CA THR A 59 11.91 0.03 -12.65
C THR A 59 12.37 1.42 -12.23
N ARG A 60 13.42 1.52 -11.40
CA ARG A 60 14.01 2.82 -11.01
C ARG A 60 14.71 3.52 -12.18
N ILE A 61 15.42 2.79 -13.03
CA ILE A 61 16.18 3.35 -14.16
C ILE A 61 15.30 3.51 -15.40
N ARG A 62 14.45 2.53 -15.71
CA ARG A 62 13.66 2.50 -16.96
C ARG A 62 12.22 3.01 -16.79
N GLY A 63 11.79 3.26 -15.57
CA GLY A 63 10.40 3.57 -15.25
C GLY A 63 9.49 2.33 -15.17
N PRO A 64 8.29 2.48 -14.61
CA PRO A 64 7.29 1.42 -14.60
C PRO A 64 6.83 1.09 -16.03
N ARG A 65 6.55 -0.19 -16.31
CA ARG A 65 5.91 -0.60 -17.56
C ARG A 65 4.47 -0.08 -17.57
N SER A 66 4.21 0.94 -18.37
CA SER A 66 2.85 1.30 -18.80
C SER A 66 2.37 0.22 -19.76
N TYR A 67 1.26 -0.45 -19.45
CA TYR A 67 0.48 -1.21 -20.42
C TYR A 67 -0.82 -0.46 -20.68
#